data_AF-A0A251XGP4-F1
#
_entry.id   AF-A0A251XGP4-F1
#
_cell.length_a   1.000
_cell.length_b   1.000
_cell.length_c   1.000
_cell.angle_alpha   90.00
_cell.angle_beta   90.00
_cell.angle_gamma   90.00
#
_symmetry.space_group_name_H-M   'P 1'
#
loop_
_entity.id
_entity.type
_entity.pdbx_description
1 polymer ?
#
loop_
_entity_poly.entity_id
_entity_poly.type
_entity_poly.pdbx_seq_one_letter_code
_entity_poly.pdbx_strand_id
1 'polypeptide(L)'
;MRLTKLEHAALVLELSGRKLFIDPGSFTTPITEAMNADAIVITHEHADHWTPEQLKRILDKNEGVPIYAPSGVAAAVGDFDVTVVEAGDTIEAGPFTLRFFGGTHAVIHESIPVVDNLGVLVNDTLYYAGDSFTIPEGVEVDLLAAPRARRG
;
A
#
# COMPACT_ATOMS: atom_id res chain seq x y z
N MET A 1 11.36 -12.06 7.28
CA MET A 1 10.06 -11.54 6.81
C MET A 1 9.51 -12.50 5.77
N ARG A 2 8.22 -12.88 5.83
CA ARG A 2 7.57 -13.72 4.82
C ARG A 2 6.64 -12.84 3.98
N LEU A 3 6.80 -12.87 2.67
CA LEU A 3 5.93 -12.20 1.71
C LEU A 3 4.98 -13.21 1.08
N THR A 4 3.69 -12.91 1.11
CA THR A 4 2.66 -13.63 0.36
C THR A 4 2.04 -12.66 -0.64
N LYS A 5 2.16 -12.97 -1.94
CA LYS A 5 1.43 -12.28 -2.99
C LYS A 5 0.08 -12.96 -3.18
N LEU A 6 -1.00 -12.21 -2.97
CA LEU A 6 -2.36 -12.65 -3.28
C LEU A 6 -2.68 -12.32 -4.75
N GLU A 7 -3.96 -12.39 -5.12
CA GLU A 7 -4.39 -12.00 -6.45
C GLU A 7 -4.12 -10.52 -6.71
N HIS A 8 -3.83 -10.20 -7.97
CA HIS A 8 -3.56 -8.83 -8.42
C HIS A 8 -2.44 -8.14 -7.62
N ALA A 9 -2.75 -7.01 -6.97
CA ALA A 9 -1.84 -6.13 -6.26
C ALA A 9 -1.62 -6.50 -4.79
N ALA A 10 -2.52 -7.30 -4.19
CA ALA A 10 -2.52 -7.49 -2.76
C ALA A 10 -1.31 -8.28 -2.25
N LEU A 11 -0.59 -7.70 -1.28
CA LEU A 11 0.51 -8.32 -0.58
C LEU A 11 0.20 -8.45 0.91
N VAL A 12 0.65 -9.55 1.51
CA VAL A 12 0.67 -9.74 2.96
C VAL A 12 2.09 -10.01 3.39
N LEU A 13 2.64 -9.13 4.22
CA LEU A 13 3.94 -9.31 4.83
C LEU A 13 3.74 -9.77 6.27
N GLU A 14 4.46 -10.82 6.65
CA GLU A 14 4.46 -11.33 8.02
C GLU A 14 5.87 -11.27 8.62
N LEU A 15 5.96 -10.68 9.81
CA LEU A 15 7.19 -10.58 10.58
C LEU A 15 6.86 -10.68 12.06
N SER A 16 7.52 -11.61 12.77
CA SER A 16 7.30 -11.82 14.22
C SER A 16 5.84 -12.05 14.61
N GLY A 17 5.07 -12.73 13.74
CA GLY A 17 3.64 -13.02 13.95
C GLY A 17 2.71 -11.82 13.71
N ARG A 18 3.25 -10.68 13.27
CA ARG A 18 2.51 -9.47 12.90
C ARG A 18 2.39 -9.34 11.40
N LYS A 19 1.34 -8.67 10.93
CA LYS A 19 1.00 -8.53 9.51
C LYS A 19 0.96 -7.08 9.05
N LEU A 20 1.42 -6.87 7.83
CA LEU A 20 1.20 -5.67 7.03
C LEU A 20 0.45 -6.08 5.77
N PHE A 21 -0.67 -5.42 5.50
CA PHE A 21 -1.43 -5.59 4.27
C PHE A 21 -1.11 -4.43 3.33
N ILE A 22 -0.81 -4.73 2.07
CA ILE A 22 -0.59 -3.72 1.05
C ILE A 22 -1.55 -3.99 -0.10
N ASP A 23 -2.25 -2.95 -0.54
CA ASP A 23 -3.22 -2.94 -1.64
C ASP A 23 -4.27 -4.09 -1.63
N PRO A 24 -5.06 -4.25 -0.54
CA PRO A 24 -6.12 -5.26 -0.47
C PRO A 24 -7.33 -4.88 -1.34
N GLY A 25 -7.20 -4.94 -2.67
CA GLY A 25 -8.21 -4.49 -3.61
C GLY A 25 -9.20 -5.55 -4.10
N SER A 26 -10.08 -5.13 -5.02
CA SER A 26 -11.28 -5.86 -5.45
C SER A 26 -11.04 -7.21 -6.11
N PHE A 27 -9.89 -7.41 -6.74
CA PHE A 27 -9.54 -8.70 -7.36
C PHE A 27 -8.95 -9.71 -6.38
N THR A 28 -8.78 -9.33 -5.12
CA THR A 28 -8.28 -10.20 -4.05
C THR A 28 -9.41 -11.07 -3.53
N THR A 29 -9.16 -12.37 -3.38
CA THR A 29 -10.09 -13.26 -2.64
C THR A 29 -10.35 -12.67 -1.24
N PRO A 30 -11.56 -12.78 -0.66
CA PRO A 30 -11.85 -12.20 0.64
C PRO A 30 -10.80 -12.55 1.71
N ILE A 31 -10.20 -11.53 2.33
CA ILE A 31 -9.18 -11.73 3.36
C ILE A 31 -9.88 -12.20 4.64
N THR A 32 -9.75 -13.48 4.96
CA THR A 32 -10.34 -14.08 6.17
C THR A 32 -9.36 -14.17 7.33
N GLU A 33 -8.07 -14.33 7.04
CA GLU A 33 -6.99 -14.50 8.02
C GLU A 33 -6.30 -13.16 8.32
N ALA A 34 -7.07 -12.20 8.86
CA ALA A 34 -6.60 -10.82 9.02
C ALA A 34 -5.99 -10.48 10.40
N MET A 35 -6.07 -11.37 11.40
CA MET A 35 -5.60 -11.07 12.77
C MET A 35 -4.11 -10.69 12.82
N ASN A 36 -3.77 -9.87 13.82
CA ASN A 36 -2.43 -9.34 14.12
C ASN A 36 -1.90 -8.38 13.06
N ALA A 37 -2.79 -7.61 12.41
CA ALA A 37 -2.36 -6.51 11.55
C ALA A 37 -1.79 -5.36 12.40
N ASP A 38 -0.67 -4.79 11.96
CA ASP A 38 -0.09 -3.56 12.51
C ASP A 38 -0.33 -2.35 11.59
N ALA A 39 -0.56 -2.58 10.29
CA ALA A 39 -0.87 -1.52 9.34
C ALA A 39 -1.53 -2.07 8.07
N ILE A 40 -2.22 -1.17 7.38
CA ILE A 40 -2.67 -1.32 5.99
C ILE A 40 -2.01 -0.19 5.18
N VAL A 41 -1.45 -0.49 4.02
CA VAL A 41 -0.94 0.50 3.07
C VAL A 41 -1.76 0.43 1.78
N ILE A 42 -2.20 1.58 1.29
CA ILE A 42 -2.87 1.71 -0.01
C ILE A 42 -2.05 2.65 -0.87
N THR A 43 -1.62 2.19 -2.04
CA THR A 43 -0.70 2.94 -2.89
C THR A 43 -1.38 4.02 -3.72
N HIS A 44 -2.66 3.83 -4.09
CA HIS A 44 -3.47 4.80 -4.85
C HIS A 44 -4.98 4.45 -4.82
N GLU A 45 -5.82 5.38 -5.30
CA GLU A 45 -7.28 5.36 -5.14
C GLU A 45 -8.06 4.35 -5.97
N HIS A 46 -7.41 3.59 -6.86
CA HIS A 46 -8.13 2.64 -7.72
C HIS A 46 -8.66 1.43 -6.94
N ALA A 47 -9.85 0.96 -7.33
CA ALA A 47 -10.59 -0.09 -6.64
C ALA A 47 -9.94 -1.48 -6.70
N ASP A 48 -8.99 -1.71 -7.62
CA ASP A 48 -8.18 -2.91 -7.68
C ASP A 48 -7.01 -2.89 -6.67
N HIS A 49 -6.78 -1.77 -5.99
CA HIS A 49 -5.81 -1.60 -4.90
C HIS A 49 -6.49 -1.50 -3.52
N TRP A 50 -7.77 -1.15 -3.42
CA TRP A 50 -8.50 -1.20 -2.16
C TRP A 50 -10.00 -1.36 -2.38
N THR A 51 -10.71 -1.89 -1.38
CA THR A 51 -12.18 -1.76 -1.31
C THR A 51 -12.65 -1.57 0.13
N PRO A 52 -13.82 -0.92 0.36
CA PRO A 52 -14.42 -0.83 1.70
C PRO A 52 -14.60 -2.19 2.37
N GLU A 53 -14.99 -3.22 1.60
CA GLU A 53 -15.22 -4.56 2.14
C GLU A 53 -13.92 -5.23 2.59
N GLN A 54 -12.82 -5.04 1.87
CA GLN A 54 -11.52 -5.59 2.27
C GLN A 54 -10.95 -4.85 3.48
N LEU A 55 -11.03 -3.52 3.51
CA LEU A 55 -10.62 -2.74 4.67
C LEU A 55 -11.43 -3.15 5.91
N LYS A 56 -12.74 -3.26 5.79
CA LYS A 56 -13.61 -3.72 6.88
C LYS A 56 -13.24 -5.12 7.36
N ARG A 57 -12.96 -6.07 6.47
CA ARG A 57 -12.52 -7.42 6.87
C ARG A 57 -11.26 -7.42 7.73
N ILE A 58 -10.33 -6.51 7.44
CA ILE A 58 -9.10 -6.36 8.23
C ILE A 58 -9.39 -5.64 9.54
N LEU A 59 -10.07 -4.49 9.50
CA LEU A 59 -10.36 -3.66 10.67
C LEU A 59 -11.29 -4.36 11.69
N ASP A 60 -12.28 -5.12 11.24
CA ASP A 60 -13.19 -5.90 12.11
C ASP A 60 -12.43 -6.96 12.96
N LYS A 61 -11.19 -7.30 12.57
CA LYS A 61 -10.31 -8.25 13.29
C LYS A 61 -9.19 -7.56 14.07
N ASN A 62 -8.97 -6.27 13.86
CA ASN A 62 -7.87 -5.52 14.45
C ASN A 62 -8.31 -4.09 14.76
N GLU A 63 -8.63 -3.85 16.03
CA GLU A 63 -9.05 -2.54 16.50
C GLU A 63 -7.89 -1.54 16.43
N GLY A 64 -8.16 -0.35 15.86
CA GLY A 64 -7.20 0.76 15.83
C GLY A 64 -6.02 0.61 14.87
N VAL A 65 -6.07 -0.34 13.92
CA VAL A 65 -5.00 -0.48 12.92
C VAL A 65 -4.99 0.71 11.96
N PRO A 66 -3.86 1.41 11.81
CA PRO A 66 -3.76 2.55 10.91
C PRO A 66 -3.78 2.13 9.44
N ILE A 67 -4.41 2.97 8.62
CA ILE A 67 -4.34 2.92 7.17
C ILE A 67 -3.42 4.06 6.72
N TYR A 68 -2.33 3.74 6.04
CA TYR A 68 -1.43 4.71 5.42
C TYR A 68 -1.68 4.77 3.92
N ALA A 69 -2.00 5.95 3.42
CA ALA A 69 -2.28 6.15 2.00
C ALA A 69 -2.04 7.61 1.60
N PRO A 70 -1.90 7.93 0.31
CA PRO A 70 -1.80 9.31 -0.12
C PRO A 70 -3.16 10.05 -0.07
N SER A 71 -3.14 11.36 -0.30
CA SER A 71 -4.29 12.23 -0.12
C SER A 71 -5.50 11.88 -1.01
N GLY A 72 -5.27 11.41 -2.23
CA GLY A 72 -6.31 10.95 -3.15
C GLY A 72 -7.10 9.75 -2.62
N VAL A 73 -6.41 8.82 -1.95
CA VAL A 73 -7.07 7.71 -1.26
C VAL A 73 -7.89 8.22 -0.08
N ALA A 74 -7.35 9.09 0.76
CA ALA A 74 -8.09 9.67 1.89
C ALA A 74 -9.38 10.38 1.44
N ALA A 75 -9.35 11.06 0.30
CA ALA A 75 -10.53 11.67 -0.31
C ALA A 75 -11.54 10.64 -0.84
N ALA A 76 -11.07 9.50 -1.35
CA ALA A 76 -11.91 8.45 -1.94
C ALA A 76 -12.54 7.50 -0.89
N VAL A 77 -11.85 7.24 0.23
CA VAL A 77 -12.27 6.26 1.25
C VAL A 77 -13.35 6.78 2.20
N GLY A 78 -13.50 8.10 2.34
CA GLY A 78 -14.59 8.75 3.08
C GLY A 78 -14.63 8.43 4.59
N ASP A 79 -15.27 7.33 4.95
CA ASP A 79 -15.60 6.96 6.34
C ASP A 79 -14.44 6.25 7.08
N PHE A 80 -13.37 5.89 6.37
CA PHE A 80 -12.19 5.27 6.97
C PHE A 80 -11.21 6.33 7.46
N ASP A 81 -10.68 6.15 8.67
CA ASP A 81 -9.62 6.99 9.21
C ASP A 81 -8.29 6.64 8.54
N VAL A 82 -7.84 7.52 7.64
CA VAL A 82 -6.61 7.36 6.86
C VAL A 82 -5.57 8.36 7.34
N THR A 83 -4.41 7.85 7.71
CA THR A 83 -3.21 8.66 7.91
C THR A 83 -2.60 8.95 6.54
N VAL A 84 -2.68 10.22 6.13
CA VAL A 84 -2.08 10.68 4.87
C VAL A 84 -0.55 10.61 4.99
N VAL A 85 0.09 10.01 3.97
CA VAL A 85 1.55 9.92 3.83
C VAL A 85 2.00 10.45 2.47
N GLU A 86 3.21 11.01 2.43
CA GLU A 86 3.83 11.61 1.26
C GLU A 86 5.19 10.96 0.94
N ALA A 87 5.72 11.24 -0.25
CA ALA A 87 7.06 10.77 -0.61
C ALA A 87 8.12 11.41 0.30
N GLY A 88 9.03 10.58 0.83
CA GLY A 88 10.02 10.98 1.82
C GLY A 88 9.61 10.64 3.26
N ASP A 89 8.34 10.35 3.51
CA ASP A 89 7.90 9.93 4.84
C ASP A 89 8.48 8.59 5.25
N THR A 90 8.72 8.45 6.55
CA THR A 90 9.12 7.21 7.20
C THR A 90 8.25 6.97 8.41
N ILE A 91 7.64 5.79 8.48
CA ILE A 91 6.70 5.41 9.54
C ILE A 91 7.11 4.07 10.14
N GLU A 92 7.01 3.95 11.46
CA GLU A 92 7.11 2.66 12.16
C GLU A 92 5.71 2.16 12.52
N ALA A 93 5.38 0.95 12.07
CA ALA A 93 4.14 0.26 12.36
C ALA A 93 4.45 -1.16 12.87
N GLY A 94 4.48 -1.32 14.20
CA GLY A 94 4.91 -2.58 14.82
C GLY A 94 6.35 -2.94 14.40
N PRO A 95 6.60 -4.13 13.82
CA PRO A 95 7.94 -4.53 13.37
C PRO A 95 8.27 -4.04 11.95
N PHE A 96 7.43 -3.20 11.34
CA PHE A 96 7.62 -2.70 9.98
C PHE A 96 8.05 -1.23 9.98
N THR A 97 9.17 -0.93 9.32
CA THR A 97 9.58 0.41 8.91
C THR A 97 9.16 0.61 7.47
N LEU A 98 8.29 1.59 7.24
CA LEU A 98 7.71 1.94 5.95
C LEU A 98 8.33 3.25 5.47
N ARG A 99 8.96 3.24 4.30
CA ARG A 99 9.49 4.46 3.65
C ARG A 99 8.75 4.67 2.34
N PHE A 100 8.25 5.87 2.12
CA PHE A 100 7.39 6.17 0.99
C PHE A 100 8.14 6.91 -0.12
N PHE A 101 7.87 6.53 -1.37
CA PHE A 101 8.57 7.03 -2.56
C PHE A 101 7.59 7.29 -3.70
N GLY A 102 7.93 8.20 -4.60
CA GLY A 102 7.11 8.53 -5.76
C GLY A 102 6.32 9.80 -5.52
N GLY A 103 5.01 9.76 -5.77
CA GLY A 103 4.16 10.97 -5.69
C GLY A 103 4.48 12.04 -6.74
N THR A 104 5.32 11.73 -7.74
CA THR A 104 5.73 12.69 -8.77
C THR A 104 5.02 12.39 -10.09
N HIS A 105 4.19 13.33 -10.54
CA HIS A 105 3.96 13.54 -11.97
C HIS A 105 4.24 15.00 -12.33
N ALA A 106 4.93 15.20 -13.45
CA ALA A 106 5.05 16.51 -14.09
C ALA A 106 3.64 17.05 -14.38
N VAL A 107 3.33 18.23 -13.86
CA VAL A 107 2.07 18.94 -14.09
C VAL A 107 1.88 19.15 -15.60
N ILE A 108 0.98 18.39 -16.23
CA ILE A 108 0.62 18.63 -17.64
C ILE A 108 -0.50 19.68 -17.73
N HIS A 109 -1.32 19.87 -16.69
CA HIS A 109 -2.32 20.94 -16.61
C HIS A 109 -2.89 21.11 -15.18
N GLU A 110 -3.20 22.34 -14.77
CA GLU A 110 -3.68 22.71 -13.42
C GLU A 110 -5.10 22.21 -13.06
N SER A 111 -5.75 21.43 -13.94
CA SER A 111 -7.17 21.07 -13.83
C SER A 111 -7.44 19.58 -13.64
N ILE A 112 -6.41 18.76 -13.44
CA ILE A 112 -6.55 17.32 -13.25
C ILE A 112 -5.99 16.99 -11.85
N PRO A 113 -6.81 16.43 -10.93
CA PRO A 113 -6.31 15.92 -9.67
C PRO A 113 -5.16 14.96 -9.93
N VAL A 114 -4.04 15.21 -9.29
CA VAL A 114 -2.82 14.42 -9.39
C VAL A 114 -3.17 12.99 -8.97
N VAL A 115 -2.93 12.01 -9.85
CA VAL A 115 -3.10 10.60 -9.47
C VAL A 115 -1.96 10.27 -8.52
N ASP A 116 -2.30 10.21 -7.23
CA ASP A 116 -1.39 9.88 -6.16
C ASP A 116 -1.03 8.40 -6.25
N ASN A 117 0.12 8.06 -6.84
CA ASN A 117 0.70 6.74 -6.67
C ASN A 117 2.00 6.80 -5.85
N LEU A 118 1.91 6.24 -4.66
CA LEU A 118 2.97 6.23 -3.67
C LEU A 118 3.47 4.79 -3.48
N GLY A 119 4.72 4.55 -3.84
CA GLY A 119 5.41 3.30 -3.57
C GLY A 119 5.87 3.23 -2.12
N VAL A 120 6.01 2.00 -1.60
CA VAL A 120 6.42 1.72 -0.24
C VAL A 120 7.60 0.76 -0.21
N LEU A 121 8.64 1.13 0.54
CA LEU A 121 9.76 0.27 0.92
C LEU A 121 9.54 -0.22 2.34
N VAL A 122 9.61 -1.53 2.53
CA VAL A 122 9.39 -2.18 3.82
C VAL A 122 10.69 -2.78 4.33
N ASN A 123 11.11 -2.34 5.51
CA ASN A 123 12.32 -2.77 6.22
C ASN A 123 13.59 -2.75 5.35
N ASP A 124 13.69 -1.75 4.46
CA ASP A 124 14.78 -1.63 3.48
C ASP A 124 15.01 -2.88 2.61
N THR A 125 14.04 -3.78 2.55
CA THR A 125 14.19 -5.10 1.91
C THR A 125 13.26 -5.27 0.72
N LEU A 126 11.99 -4.90 0.86
CA LEU A 126 10.97 -5.05 -0.18
C LEU A 126 10.50 -3.68 -0.64
N TYR A 127 10.70 -3.35 -1.91
CA TYR A 127 10.03 -2.20 -2.53
C TYR A 127 8.85 -2.65 -3.39
N TYR A 128 7.72 -2.00 -3.18
CA TYR A 128 6.51 -2.17 -3.97
C TYR A 128 6.02 -0.81 -4.45
N ALA A 129 6.00 -0.63 -5.76
CA ALA A 129 5.77 0.67 -6.40
C ALA A 129 4.28 0.99 -6.66
N GLY A 130 3.35 0.10 -6.28
CA GLY A 130 1.98 0.14 -6.79
C GLY A 130 1.98 -0.01 -8.32
N ASP A 131 1.28 0.90 -9.01
CA ASP A 131 1.20 0.93 -10.48
C ASP A 131 2.27 1.81 -11.15
N SER A 132 3.19 2.38 -10.37
CA SER A 132 4.27 3.22 -10.88
C SER A 132 5.53 2.41 -11.20
N PHE A 133 6.36 2.99 -12.07
CA PHE A 133 7.74 2.57 -12.32
C PHE A 133 8.75 3.44 -11.57
N THR A 134 8.32 4.16 -10.51
CA THR A 134 9.20 4.96 -9.66
C THR A 134 10.36 4.09 -9.15
N ILE A 135 11.57 4.58 -9.33
CA ILE A 135 12.77 3.96 -8.77
C ILE A 135 13.06 4.67 -7.44
N PRO A 136 13.19 3.95 -6.31
CA PRO A 136 13.52 4.59 -5.05
C PRO A 136 14.98 5.07 -5.09
N GLU A 137 15.19 6.38 -5.16
CA GLU A 137 16.54 6.96 -5.21
C GLU A 137 17.33 6.63 -3.93
N GLY A 138 18.60 6.27 -4.08
CA GLY A 138 19.51 6.04 -2.97
C GLY A 138 19.22 4.78 -2.13
N VAL A 139 18.44 3.83 -2.67
CA VAL A 139 18.11 2.58 -1.99
C VAL A 139 18.54 1.39 -2.83
N GLU A 140 19.33 0.48 -2.25
CA GLU A 140 19.46 -0.89 -2.75
C GLU A 140 18.42 -1.76 -2.06
N VAL A 141 17.67 -2.55 -2.85
CA VAL A 141 16.59 -3.41 -2.32
C VAL A 141 16.85 -4.86 -2.70
N ASP A 142 16.57 -5.77 -1.76
CA ASP A 142 16.71 -7.21 -1.98
C ASP A 142 15.61 -7.77 -2.90
N LEU A 143 14.42 -7.16 -2.86
CA LEU A 143 13.26 -7.60 -3.65
C LEU A 143 12.46 -6.40 -4.17
N LEU A 144 12.20 -6.41 -5.48
CA LEU A 144 11.31 -5.48 -6.18
C LEU A 144 10.04 -6.19 -6.62
N ALA A 145 8.88 -5.73 -6.14
CA ALA A 145 7.58 -6.12 -6.67
C ALA A 145 7.07 -4.99 -7.60
N ALA A 146 6.96 -5.28 -8.90
CA ALA A 146 6.55 -4.32 -9.92
C ALA A 146 5.40 -4.88 -10.78
N PRO A 147 4.49 -4.03 -11.28
CA PRO A 147 3.39 -4.45 -12.13
C PRO A 147 3.90 -5.00 -13.47
N ARG A 148 3.22 -6.01 -14.01
CA ARG A 148 3.49 -6.55 -15.34
C ARG A 148 2.19 -6.76 -16.11
N ALA A 149 2.00 -5.99 -17.18
CA ALA A 149 0.96 -6.28 -18.16
C ALA A 149 1.34 -7.52 -19.00
N ARG A 150 0.41 -8.47 -19.16
CA ARG A 150 0.52 -9.51 -20.19
C ARG A 150 0.30 -8.84 -21.55
N ARG A 151 1.30 -8.89 -22.45
CA ARG A 151 0.99 -8.72 -23.88
C ARG A 151 0.18 -9.95 -24.30
N GLY A 152 -1.00 -9.71 -24.89
CA GLY A 152 -1.88 -10.72 -25.45
C GLY A 152 -1.24 -11.55 -26.55
#